data_AF-A0A661ZCN7-F1
#
_entry.id   AF-A0A661ZCN7-F1
#
_cell.length_a   1.000
_cell.length_b   1.000
_cell.length_c   1.000
_cell.angle_alpha   90.00
_cell.angle_beta   90.00
_cell.angle_gamma   90.00
#
_symmetry.space_group_name_H-M   'P 1'
#
loop_
_entity.id
_entity.type
_entity.pdbx_description
1 polymer ?
#
loop_
_entity_poly.entity_id
_entity_poly.type
_entity_poly.pdbx_seq_one_letter_code
_entity_poly.pdbx_strand_id
1 'polypeptide(L)'
;MTAILYANKFPEVLDRLKGNDIINVSDSEWNNFKLRANDIYSKWYYTNGPHFIALAITISLFFVFRNPNKHIWYSLETDEFIYLGGWAQLIVYYVTFYVFSLSLLNIVATYRILEVLFSTNKLVVQPLHPDKCGGLAPLGALSRTLIYGIIFLGIIVTLNVHFNYENFDRELDNPLQISIMLGYLVMAYVIFFLPMHAAHKPMKQAKEEEMRLIHHYIAGINKEIKKDFEELRDIDSDALENFHNAKEMYDITSEMPVYPYNVKTVITFISSVFIPVLLYFLTRFLDSM
;
A
#
# COMPACT_ATOMS: atom_id res chain seq x y z
N MET A 1 14.07 2.40 7.72
CA MET A 1 13.06 2.94 8.67
C MET A 1 11.63 2.60 8.25
N THR A 2 11.28 2.70 6.95
CA THR A 2 9.97 2.33 6.37
C THR A 2 9.60 0.84 6.54
N ALA A 3 10.54 -0.10 6.40
CA ALA A 3 10.29 -1.53 6.65
C ALA A 3 9.88 -1.85 8.10
N ILE A 4 10.47 -1.15 9.08
CA ILE A 4 10.19 -1.31 10.52
C ILE A 4 8.85 -0.64 10.86
N LEU A 5 8.55 0.50 10.23
CA LEU A 5 7.25 1.18 10.34
C LEU A 5 6.08 0.32 9.79
N TYR A 6 6.32 -0.44 8.73
CA TYR A 6 5.30 -1.31 8.12
C TYR A 6 5.06 -2.58 8.96
N ALA A 7 6.14 -3.21 9.44
CA ALA A 7 6.05 -4.41 10.28
C ALA A 7 5.34 -4.16 11.62
N ASN A 8 5.45 -2.96 12.21
CA ASN A 8 4.77 -2.63 13.47
C ASN A 8 3.30 -2.22 13.30
N LYS A 9 2.94 -1.56 12.19
CA LYS A 9 1.55 -1.13 11.97
C LYS A 9 0.65 -2.25 11.46
N PHE A 10 1.20 -3.23 10.76
CA PHE A 10 0.39 -4.31 10.19
C PHE A 10 -0.29 -5.20 11.25
N PRO A 11 0.40 -5.63 12.34
CA PRO A 11 -0.24 -6.30 13.47
C PRO A 11 -1.35 -5.47 14.12
N GLU A 12 -1.13 -4.16 14.31
CA GLU A 12 -2.15 -3.24 14.85
C GLU A 12 -3.38 -3.19 13.95
N VAL A 13 -3.20 -3.17 12.62
CA VAL A 13 -4.32 -3.23 11.66
C VAL A 13 -5.12 -4.53 11.84
N LEU A 14 -4.44 -5.66 12.00
CA LEU A 14 -5.08 -6.96 12.20
C LEU A 14 -5.85 -7.04 13.52
N ASP A 15 -5.25 -6.59 14.62
CA ASP A 15 -5.88 -6.59 15.94
C ASP A 15 -7.09 -5.65 15.98
N ARG A 16 -7.04 -4.50 15.30
CA ARG A 16 -8.19 -3.59 15.16
C ARG A 16 -9.32 -4.18 14.32
N LEU A 17 -9.01 -4.90 13.25
CA LEU A 17 -10.03 -5.59 12.46
C LEU A 17 -10.74 -6.68 13.28
N LYS A 18 -9.99 -7.42 14.11
CA LYS A 18 -10.61 -8.37 15.05
C LYS A 18 -11.42 -7.65 16.12
N GLY A 19 -10.88 -6.60 16.74
CA GLY A 19 -11.53 -5.88 17.84
C GLY A 19 -12.80 -5.12 17.45
N ASN A 20 -12.98 -4.81 16.16
CA ASN A 20 -14.19 -4.17 15.63
C ASN A 20 -15.26 -5.20 15.18
N ASP A 21 -15.07 -6.51 15.45
CA ASP A 21 -15.95 -7.59 15.00
C ASP A 21 -16.16 -7.65 13.47
N ILE A 22 -15.20 -7.12 12.72
CA ILE A 22 -15.19 -7.12 11.25
C ILE A 22 -14.73 -8.47 10.69
N ILE A 23 -13.95 -9.20 11.49
CA ILE A 23 -13.51 -10.55 11.19
C ILE A 23 -14.13 -11.46 12.24
N ASN A 24 -15.16 -12.21 11.85
CA ASN A 24 -15.82 -13.16 12.74
C ASN A 24 -15.00 -14.45 12.81
N VAL A 25 -14.15 -14.56 13.85
CA VAL A 25 -13.27 -15.71 14.08
C VAL A 25 -13.23 -16.09 15.55
N SER A 26 -13.19 -17.39 15.82
CA SER A 26 -12.91 -17.91 17.15
C SER A 26 -11.46 -17.62 17.57
N ASP A 27 -11.19 -17.62 18.89
CA ASP A 27 -9.82 -17.44 19.38
C ASP A 27 -8.85 -18.54 18.91
N SER A 28 -9.37 -19.76 18.72
CA SER A 28 -8.60 -20.88 18.16
C SER A 28 -8.18 -20.61 16.71
N GLU A 29 -9.11 -20.16 15.86
CA GLU A 29 -8.83 -19.79 14.47
C GLU A 29 -7.87 -18.61 14.39
N TRP A 30 -8.02 -17.61 15.27
CA TRP A 30 -7.11 -16.47 15.34
C TRP A 30 -5.68 -16.88 15.71
N ASN A 31 -5.53 -17.79 16.67
CA ASN A 31 -4.22 -18.31 17.04
C ASN A 31 -3.59 -19.13 15.91
N ASN A 32 -4.37 -19.95 15.20
CA ASN A 32 -3.90 -20.68 14.01
C ASN A 32 -3.47 -19.72 12.90
N PHE A 33 -4.24 -18.66 12.66
CA PHE A 33 -3.86 -17.59 11.73
C PHE A 33 -2.52 -16.95 12.13
N LYS A 34 -2.32 -16.58 13.41
CA LYS A 34 -1.06 -16.02 13.89
C LYS A 34 0.12 -16.96 13.67
N LEU A 35 -0.06 -18.26 13.91
CA LEU A 35 0.97 -19.27 13.64
C LEU A 35 1.33 -19.34 12.15
N ARG A 36 0.33 -19.34 11.26
CA ARG A 36 0.56 -19.30 9.79
C ARG A 36 1.22 -18.01 9.34
N ALA A 37 0.83 -16.87 9.90
CA ALA A 37 1.45 -15.59 9.59
C ALA A 37 2.92 -15.57 10.05
N ASN A 38 3.23 -16.13 11.21
CA ASN A 38 4.60 -16.25 11.71
C ASN A 38 5.43 -17.23 10.86
N ASP A 39 4.83 -18.31 10.36
CA ASP A 39 5.47 -19.25 9.44
C ASP A 39 5.89 -18.57 8.12
N ILE A 40 5.13 -17.58 7.64
CA ILE A 40 5.52 -16.81 6.45
C ILE A 40 6.84 -16.08 6.72
N TYR A 41 6.99 -15.42 7.87
CA TYR A 41 8.20 -14.68 8.22
C TYR A 41 9.37 -15.58 8.65
N SER A 42 9.11 -16.80 9.13
CA SER A 42 10.15 -17.72 9.60
C SER A 42 10.97 -18.34 8.46
N LYS A 43 10.49 -18.24 7.21
CA LYS A 43 11.19 -18.84 6.06
C LYS A 43 12.55 -18.19 5.88
N TRP A 44 13.57 -19.04 5.67
CA TRP A 44 14.97 -18.69 5.48
C TRP A 44 15.21 -17.47 4.56
N TYR A 45 14.46 -17.37 3.47
CA TYR A 45 14.65 -16.33 2.46
C TYR A 45 14.16 -14.95 2.90
N TYR A 46 13.28 -14.83 3.90
CA TYR A 46 12.91 -13.53 4.47
C TYR A 46 14.03 -12.94 5.31
N THR A 47 14.74 -13.80 6.05
CA THR A 47 15.88 -13.38 6.88
C THR A 47 17.12 -13.13 6.04
N ASN A 48 17.45 -14.03 5.10
CA ASN A 48 18.75 -14.00 4.42
C ASN A 48 18.68 -13.43 3.00
N GLY A 49 17.53 -13.49 2.33
CA GLY A 49 17.35 -12.97 0.98
C GLY A 49 17.78 -11.50 0.82
N PRO A 50 17.39 -10.58 1.72
CA PRO A 50 17.82 -9.19 1.68
C PRO A 50 19.35 -9.02 1.72
N HIS A 51 20.04 -9.83 2.53
CA HIS A 51 21.49 -9.80 2.62
C HIS A 51 22.15 -10.26 1.32
N PHE A 52 21.66 -11.35 0.69
CA PHE A 52 22.20 -11.80 -0.61
C PHE A 52 22.01 -10.76 -1.72
N ILE A 53 20.83 -10.13 -1.79
CA ILE A 53 20.55 -9.08 -2.78
C ILE A 53 21.48 -7.87 -2.55
N ALA A 54 21.56 -7.40 -1.31
CA ALA A 54 22.43 -6.27 -0.95
C ALA A 54 23.91 -6.56 -1.24
N LEU A 55 24.39 -7.76 -0.90
CA LEU A 55 25.77 -8.19 -1.13
C LEU A 55 26.07 -8.28 -2.64
N ALA A 56 25.21 -8.92 -3.42
CA ALA A 56 25.39 -9.05 -4.86
C ALA A 56 25.48 -7.69 -5.57
N ILE A 57 24.61 -6.75 -5.20
CA ILE A 57 24.65 -5.37 -5.74
C ILE A 57 25.91 -4.64 -5.28
N THR A 58 26.28 -4.77 -4.01
CA THR A 58 27.49 -4.11 -3.46
C THR A 58 28.76 -4.63 -4.12
N ILE A 59 28.87 -5.95 -4.36
CA ILE A 59 29.99 -6.56 -5.10
C ILE A 59 30.02 -6.04 -6.53
N SER A 60 28.87 -5.94 -7.20
CA SER A 60 28.79 -5.40 -8.55
C SER A 60 29.26 -3.94 -8.59
N LEU A 61 28.83 -3.12 -7.63
CA LEU A 61 29.25 -1.72 -7.50
C LEU A 61 30.74 -1.58 -7.16
N PHE A 62 31.30 -2.48 -6.36
CA PHE A 62 32.74 -2.51 -6.06
C PHE A 62 33.57 -2.59 -7.35
N PHE A 63 33.21 -3.47 -8.29
CA PHE A 63 33.90 -3.55 -9.58
C PHE A 63 33.72 -2.29 -10.43
N VAL A 64 32.56 -1.61 -10.33
CA VAL A 64 32.33 -0.33 -11.01
C VAL A 64 33.17 0.79 -10.40
N PHE A 65 33.29 0.85 -9.07
CA PHE A 65 34.04 1.89 -8.35
C PHE A 65 35.55 1.70 -8.43
N ARG A 66 35.99 0.46 -8.72
CA ARG A 66 37.39 0.16 -9.02
C ARG A 66 37.83 0.64 -10.40
N ASN A 67 36.92 0.99 -11.31
CA ASN A 67 37.29 1.37 -12.66
C ASN A 67 38.06 2.71 -12.68
N PRO A 68 39.37 2.70 -13.04
CA PRO A 68 40.25 3.87 -12.92
C PRO A 68 39.90 4.99 -13.90
N ASN A 69 39.11 4.70 -14.95
CA ASN A 69 38.72 5.68 -15.98
C ASN A 69 37.65 6.67 -15.49
N LYS A 70 37.28 6.66 -14.21
CA LYS A 70 36.25 7.52 -13.61
C LYS A 70 36.86 8.30 -12.46
N HIS A 71 37.32 9.54 -12.74
CA HIS A 71 37.73 10.51 -11.72
C HIS A 71 36.51 11.01 -10.93
N ILE A 72 35.97 10.16 -10.05
CA ILE A 72 34.83 10.47 -9.20
C ILE A 72 35.26 10.30 -7.74
N TRP A 73 34.74 11.14 -6.84
CA TRP A 73 35.11 11.17 -5.42
C TRP A 73 34.88 9.86 -4.64
N TYR A 74 34.12 8.91 -5.22
CA TYR A 74 33.91 7.57 -4.68
C TYR A 74 34.69 6.46 -5.41
N SER A 75 35.63 6.80 -6.30
CA SER A 75 36.57 5.83 -6.87
C SER A 75 37.38 5.15 -5.77
N LEU A 76 37.64 3.85 -5.94
CA LEU A 76 38.48 3.06 -5.03
C LEU A 76 39.96 3.16 -5.39
N GLU A 77 40.30 3.52 -6.63
CA GLU A 77 41.67 3.61 -7.14
C GLU A 77 41.85 4.98 -7.85
N THR A 78 42.73 5.81 -7.29
CA THR A 78 43.33 7.00 -7.92
C THR A 78 44.79 7.08 -7.48
N ASP A 79 45.65 7.75 -8.27
CA ASP A 79 47.11 7.60 -8.28
C ASP A 79 47.85 7.79 -6.94
N GLU A 80 47.24 8.35 -5.89
CA GLU A 80 47.97 8.65 -4.64
C GLU A 80 47.32 8.20 -3.32
N PHE A 81 46.01 7.92 -3.24
CA PHE A 81 45.36 7.46 -1.98
C PHE A 81 44.12 6.59 -2.17
N ILE A 82 43.92 5.63 -1.26
CA ILE A 82 42.63 4.93 -1.07
C ILE A 82 41.63 5.95 -0.53
N TYR A 83 40.65 6.36 -1.34
CA TYR A 83 39.60 7.28 -0.89
C TYR A 83 38.65 6.54 0.06
N LEU A 84 38.69 6.91 1.35
CA LEU A 84 37.74 6.45 2.37
C LEU A 84 36.28 6.65 1.93
N GLY A 85 36.02 7.66 1.07
CA GLY A 85 34.71 7.92 0.47
C GLY A 85 34.14 6.74 -0.32
N GLY A 86 34.94 6.05 -1.14
CA GLY A 86 34.48 4.91 -1.92
C GLY A 86 34.04 3.73 -1.05
N TRP A 87 34.83 3.42 -0.02
CA TRP A 87 34.50 2.37 0.95
C TRP A 87 33.27 2.71 1.80
N ALA A 88 33.18 3.94 2.28
CA ALA A 88 32.00 4.42 3.01
C ALA A 88 30.75 4.34 2.12
N GLN A 89 30.87 4.70 0.85
CA GLN A 89 29.76 4.65 -0.11
C GLN A 89 29.27 3.21 -0.35
N LEU A 90 30.17 2.22 -0.41
CA LEU A 90 29.78 0.80 -0.52
C LEU A 90 28.98 0.32 0.69
N ILE A 91 29.35 0.74 1.91
CA ILE A 91 28.59 0.43 3.12
C ILE A 91 27.19 1.06 3.06
N VAL A 92 27.10 2.32 2.63
CA VAL A 92 25.81 3.02 2.45
C VAL A 92 24.94 2.29 1.42
N TYR A 93 25.50 1.86 0.29
CA TYR A 93 24.75 1.09 -0.71
C TYR A 93 24.29 -0.26 -0.16
N TYR A 94 25.15 -0.99 0.56
CA TYR A 94 24.76 -2.25 1.19
C TYR A 94 23.54 -2.07 2.10
N VAL A 95 23.60 -1.11 3.03
CA VAL A 95 22.50 -0.82 3.97
C VAL A 95 21.24 -0.41 3.19
N THR A 96 21.40 0.43 2.16
CA THR A 96 20.28 0.90 1.33
C THR A 96 19.58 -0.27 0.63
N PHE A 97 20.32 -1.10 -0.11
CA PHE A 97 19.75 -2.23 -0.83
C PHE A 97 19.22 -3.32 0.09
N TYR A 98 19.81 -3.49 1.28
CA TYR A 98 19.27 -4.36 2.33
C TYR A 98 17.90 -3.87 2.80
N VAL A 99 17.78 -2.58 3.14
CA VAL A 99 16.50 -2.01 3.57
C VAL A 99 15.45 -2.06 2.46
N PHE A 100 15.84 -1.81 1.20
CA PHE A 100 14.94 -1.90 0.05
C PHE A 100 14.41 -3.32 -0.17
N SER A 101 15.30 -4.30 -0.23
CA SER A 101 14.91 -5.71 -0.42
C SER A 101 14.08 -6.24 0.74
N LEU A 102 14.42 -5.90 1.98
CA LEU A 102 13.61 -6.22 3.15
C LEU A 102 12.21 -5.58 3.07
N SER A 103 12.12 -4.32 2.64
CA SER A 103 10.84 -3.63 2.47
C SER A 103 9.96 -4.31 1.43
N LEU A 104 10.54 -4.69 0.29
CA LEU A 104 9.84 -5.42 -0.77
C LEU A 104 9.31 -6.76 -0.29
N LEU A 105 10.15 -7.53 0.41
CA LEU A 105 9.71 -8.80 1.00
C LEU A 105 8.58 -8.59 2.00
N ASN A 106 8.66 -7.59 2.88
CA ASN A 106 7.58 -7.30 3.83
C ASN A 106 6.26 -6.95 3.13
N ILE A 107 6.30 -6.26 1.99
CA ILE A 107 5.09 -5.97 1.20
C ILE A 107 4.47 -7.27 0.65
N VAL A 108 5.31 -8.17 0.14
CA VAL A 108 4.87 -9.50 -0.31
C VAL A 108 4.33 -10.33 0.86
N ALA A 109 4.97 -10.28 2.02
CA ALA A 109 4.50 -10.96 3.23
C ALA A 109 3.12 -10.45 3.65
N THR A 110 2.90 -9.13 3.68
CA THR A 110 1.58 -8.57 3.99
C THR A 110 0.54 -8.98 2.97
N TYR A 111 0.85 -8.98 1.67
CA TYR A 111 -0.06 -9.52 0.66
C TYR A 111 -0.49 -10.96 1.01
N ARG A 112 0.48 -11.84 1.31
CA ARG A 112 0.22 -13.24 1.65
C ARG A 112 -0.57 -13.40 2.95
N ILE A 113 -0.27 -12.61 3.96
CA ILE A 113 -0.96 -12.69 5.25
C ILE A 113 -2.41 -12.21 5.11
N LEU A 114 -2.66 -11.13 4.36
CA LEU A 114 -4.02 -10.67 4.04
C LEU A 114 -4.77 -11.70 3.20
N GLU A 115 -4.12 -12.31 2.20
CA GLU A 115 -4.69 -13.39 1.40
C GLU A 115 -5.11 -14.58 2.28
N VAL A 116 -4.24 -15.02 3.20
CA VAL A 116 -4.57 -16.08 4.16
C VAL A 116 -5.73 -15.66 5.06
N LEU A 117 -5.68 -14.46 5.63
CA LEU A 117 -6.70 -13.95 6.55
C LEU A 117 -8.10 -13.95 5.91
N PHE A 118 -8.22 -13.43 4.70
CA PHE A 118 -9.52 -13.31 4.04
C PHE A 118 -9.94 -14.58 3.29
N SER A 119 -9.02 -15.50 3.00
CA SER A 119 -9.38 -16.80 2.43
C SER A 119 -10.02 -17.74 3.46
N THR A 120 -9.64 -17.62 4.73
CA THR A 120 -10.18 -18.45 5.80
C THR A 120 -11.37 -17.81 6.51
N ASN A 121 -11.45 -16.48 6.54
CA ASN A 121 -12.40 -15.76 7.37
C ASN A 121 -13.30 -14.87 6.53
N LYS A 122 -14.58 -14.84 6.87
CA LYS A 122 -15.53 -13.92 6.23
C LYS A 122 -15.37 -12.53 6.82
N LEU A 123 -15.15 -11.57 5.92
CA LEU A 123 -15.19 -10.16 6.24
C LEU A 123 -16.64 -9.71 6.34
N VAL A 124 -17.00 -9.03 7.43
CA VAL A 124 -18.33 -8.44 7.63
C VAL A 124 -18.18 -6.93 7.71
N VAL A 125 -18.96 -6.19 6.91
CA VAL A 125 -18.99 -4.73 6.99
C VAL A 125 -20.13 -4.26 7.89
N GLN A 126 -19.93 -3.15 8.58
CA GLN A 126 -20.90 -2.60 9.51
C GLN A 126 -21.33 -1.19 9.08
N PRO A 127 -22.48 -1.02 8.41
CA PRO A 127 -22.97 0.27 7.89
C PRO A 127 -22.96 1.43 8.87
N LEU A 128 -23.35 1.19 10.12
CA LEU A 128 -23.43 2.20 11.16
C LEU A 128 -22.14 2.36 11.96
N HIS A 129 -21.04 1.75 11.52
CA HIS A 129 -19.77 1.88 12.23
C HIS A 129 -19.27 3.35 12.19
N PRO A 130 -18.77 3.90 13.32
CA PRO A 130 -18.43 5.33 13.44
C PRO A 130 -17.31 5.80 12.48
N ASP A 131 -16.59 4.89 11.84
CA ASP A 131 -15.52 5.20 10.88
C ASP A 131 -16.00 5.56 9.46
N LYS A 132 -17.31 5.45 9.18
CA LYS A 132 -17.92 5.66 7.85
C LYS A 132 -17.31 4.79 6.73
N CYS A 133 -16.57 3.74 7.11
CA CYS A 133 -15.89 2.82 6.20
C CYS A 133 -16.31 1.37 6.45
N GLY A 134 -17.41 1.15 7.17
CA GLY A 134 -17.88 -0.20 7.49
C GLY A 134 -17.00 -0.95 8.48
N GLY A 135 -16.18 -0.26 9.28
CA GLY A 135 -15.15 -0.85 10.14
C GLY A 135 -13.82 -1.13 9.44
N LEU A 136 -13.70 -0.82 8.15
CA LEU A 136 -12.52 -1.07 7.31
C LEU A 136 -11.49 0.08 7.32
N ALA A 137 -11.65 1.09 8.19
CA ALA A 137 -10.67 2.15 8.34
C ALA A 137 -9.23 1.67 8.63
N PRO A 138 -8.97 0.56 9.35
CA PRO A 138 -7.61 0.02 9.51
C PRO A 138 -6.92 -0.31 8.16
N LEU A 139 -7.66 -0.86 7.19
CA LEU A 139 -7.13 -1.11 5.84
C LEU A 139 -6.85 0.20 5.08
N GLY A 140 -7.68 1.24 5.30
CA GLY A 140 -7.39 2.58 4.81
C GLY A 140 -6.15 3.22 5.47
N ALA A 141 -5.85 2.88 6.72
CA ALA A 141 -4.62 3.34 7.39
C ALA A 141 -3.37 2.63 6.83
N LEU A 142 -3.50 1.36 6.44
CA LEU A 142 -2.46 0.62 5.74
C LEU A 142 -2.13 1.29 4.40
N SER A 143 -3.15 1.63 3.59
CA SER A 143 -2.93 2.31 2.30
C SER A 143 -2.23 3.67 2.45
N ARG A 144 -2.58 4.46 3.47
CA ARG A 144 -1.87 5.72 3.78
C ARG A 144 -0.41 5.50 4.16
N THR A 145 -0.11 4.44 4.89
CA THR A 145 1.27 4.10 5.26
C THR A 145 2.11 3.75 4.03
N LEU A 146 1.52 3.02 3.07
CA LEU A 146 2.15 2.71 1.79
C LEU A 146 2.40 3.98 0.96
N ILE A 147 1.42 4.91 0.94
CA ILE A 147 1.55 6.22 0.28
C ILE A 147 2.76 7.00 0.81
N TYR A 148 2.95 7.07 2.13
CA TYR A 148 4.13 7.74 2.70
C TYR A 148 5.44 7.09 2.28
N GLY A 149 5.48 5.76 2.15
CA GLY A 149 6.63 5.05 1.60
C GLY A 149 6.95 5.44 0.16
N ILE A 150 5.92 5.64 -0.66
CA ILE A 150 6.05 6.02 -2.08
C ILE A 150 6.54 7.46 -2.24
N ILE A 151 6.05 8.39 -1.40
CA ILE A 151 6.52 9.79 -1.38
C ILE A 151 8.01 9.81 -1.02
N PHE A 152 8.39 9.12 0.05
CA PHE A 152 9.79 9.04 0.50
C PHE A 152 10.70 8.45 -0.59
N LEU A 153 10.25 7.38 -1.26
CA LEU A 153 10.97 6.80 -2.39
C LEU A 153 11.11 7.79 -3.56
N GLY A 154 10.04 8.52 -3.88
CA GLY A 154 10.04 9.51 -4.94
C GLY A 154 11.01 10.66 -4.67
N ILE A 155 11.15 11.09 -3.41
CA ILE A 155 12.16 12.08 -3.00
C ILE A 155 13.57 11.54 -3.27
N ILE A 156 13.88 10.32 -2.85
CA ILE A 156 15.20 9.70 -3.07
C ILE A 156 15.52 9.63 -4.57
N VAL A 157 14.55 9.18 -5.37
CA VAL A 157 14.71 9.06 -6.84
C VAL A 157 14.94 10.44 -7.46
N THR A 158 14.16 11.43 -7.07
CA THR A 158 14.28 12.81 -7.59
C THR A 158 15.64 13.41 -7.25
N LEU A 159 16.11 13.25 -6.01
CA LEU A 159 17.43 13.70 -5.59
C LEU A 159 18.54 12.97 -6.35
N ASN A 160 18.39 11.67 -6.62
CA ASN A 160 19.36 10.93 -7.41
C ASN A 160 19.42 11.40 -8.87
N VAL A 161 18.27 11.64 -9.50
CA VAL A 161 18.19 12.17 -10.87
C VAL A 161 18.84 13.56 -10.94
N HIS A 162 18.52 14.44 -9.99
CA HIS A 162 19.12 15.78 -9.91
C HIS A 162 20.64 15.71 -9.71
N PHE A 163 21.12 14.88 -8.77
CA PHE A 163 22.55 14.69 -8.54
C PHE A 163 23.26 14.19 -9.80
N ASN A 164 22.66 13.23 -10.52
CA ASN A 164 23.22 12.69 -11.75
C ASN A 164 23.29 13.73 -12.88
N TYR A 165 22.32 14.64 -12.95
CA TYR A 165 22.32 15.73 -13.91
C TYR A 165 23.46 16.72 -13.61
N GLU A 166 23.56 17.22 -12.37
CA GLU A 166 24.53 18.27 -12.00
C GLU A 166 25.99 17.77 -11.96
N ASN A 167 26.24 16.51 -11.61
CA ASN A 167 27.60 16.01 -11.35
C ASN A 167 28.15 15.11 -12.46
N PHE A 168 27.30 14.59 -13.36
CA PHE A 168 27.71 13.65 -14.41
C PHE A 168 27.22 14.05 -15.80
N ASP A 169 26.69 15.27 -15.97
CA ASP A 169 26.11 15.78 -17.23
C ASP A 169 25.12 14.79 -17.85
N ARG A 170 24.37 14.06 -17.00
CA ARG A 170 23.36 13.11 -17.46
C ARG A 170 22.02 13.81 -17.58
N GLU A 171 21.74 14.26 -18.79
CA GLU A 171 20.45 14.77 -19.21
C GLU A 171 19.29 13.79 -18.92
N LEU A 172 18.08 14.32 -18.88
CA LEU A 172 16.87 13.55 -18.54
C LEU A 172 16.51 12.49 -19.59
N ASP A 173 16.98 12.66 -20.81
CA ASP A 173 16.81 11.72 -21.92
C ASP A 173 17.81 10.53 -21.85
N ASN A 174 18.77 10.58 -20.93
CA ASN A 174 19.73 9.50 -20.75
C ASN A 174 19.00 8.20 -20.40
N PRO A 175 19.27 7.08 -21.11
CA PRO A 175 18.56 5.81 -20.89
C PRO A 175 18.59 5.32 -19.43
N LEU A 176 19.66 5.62 -18.69
CA LEU A 176 19.76 5.27 -17.27
C LEU A 176 18.79 6.07 -16.40
N GLN A 177 18.67 7.37 -16.64
CA GLN A 177 17.75 8.25 -15.89
C GLN A 177 16.30 7.85 -16.16
N ILE A 178 15.96 7.59 -17.42
CA ILE A 178 14.66 7.05 -17.82
C ILE A 178 14.38 5.73 -17.12
N SER A 179 15.37 4.83 -17.07
CA SER A 179 15.23 3.52 -16.40
C SER A 179 14.98 3.66 -14.90
N ILE A 180 15.65 4.61 -14.23
CA ILE A 180 15.44 4.90 -12.80
C ILE A 180 14.01 5.43 -12.56
N MET A 181 13.55 6.38 -13.39
CA MET A 181 12.21 6.95 -13.28
C MET A 181 11.12 5.90 -13.56
N LEU A 182 11.27 5.09 -14.61
CA LEU A 182 10.34 4.00 -14.91
C LEU A 182 10.35 2.93 -13.81
N GLY A 183 11.53 2.58 -13.29
CA GLY A 183 11.67 1.65 -12.16
C GLY A 183 10.94 2.15 -10.92
N TYR A 184 11.01 3.46 -10.64
CA TYR A 184 10.25 4.09 -9.57
C TYR A 184 8.73 3.95 -9.76
N LEU A 185 8.22 4.23 -10.97
CA LEU A 185 6.78 4.11 -11.26
C LEU A 185 6.28 2.67 -11.06
N VAL A 186 7.03 1.69 -11.56
CA VAL A 186 6.72 0.26 -11.37
C VAL A 186 6.76 -0.10 -9.89
N MET A 187 7.79 0.32 -9.17
CA MET A 187 7.92 0.07 -7.74
C MET A 187 6.78 0.71 -6.93
N ALA A 188 6.42 1.97 -7.22
CA ALA A 188 5.31 2.65 -6.57
C ALA A 188 3.99 1.89 -6.77
N TYR A 189 3.74 1.42 -8.00
CA TYR A 189 2.58 0.60 -8.32
C TYR A 189 2.58 -0.71 -7.53
N VAL A 190 3.69 -1.45 -7.51
CA VAL A 190 3.81 -2.71 -6.77
C VAL A 190 3.64 -2.49 -5.27
N ILE A 191 4.31 -1.50 -4.69
CA ILE A 191 4.23 -1.18 -3.26
C ILE A 191 2.80 -0.89 -2.84
N PHE A 192 2.05 -0.15 -3.66
CA PHE A 192 0.70 0.28 -3.34
C PHE A 192 -0.35 -0.80 -3.60
N PHE A 193 -0.42 -1.28 -4.85
CA PHE A 193 -1.53 -2.09 -5.32
C PHE A 193 -1.40 -3.54 -4.87
N LEU A 194 -0.20 -4.10 -4.78
CA LEU A 194 -0.03 -5.52 -4.45
C LEU A 194 -0.68 -5.89 -3.10
N PRO A 195 -0.30 -5.30 -1.95
CA PRO A 195 -0.89 -5.68 -0.67
C PRO A 195 -2.38 -5.33 -0.57
N MET A 196 -2.80 -4.21 -1.17
CA MET A 196 -4.21 -3.79 -1.14
C MET A 196 -5.10 -4.65 -2.03
N HIS A 197 -4.56 -5.28 -3.07
CA HIS A 197 -5.32 -6.17 -3.94
C HIS A 197 -5.81 -7.42 -3.19
N ALA A 198 -5.04 -7.92 -2.21
CA ALA A 198 -5.49 -9.03 -1.36
C ALA A 198 -6.76 -8.69 -0.57
N ALA A 199 -6.92 -7.43 -0.15
CA ALA A 199 -8.11 -6.97 0.57
C ALA A 199 -9.28 -6.61 -0.36
N HIS A 200 -9.02 -6.32 -1.64
CA HIS A 200 -10.02 -5.78 -2.55
C HIS A 200 -11.23 -6.70 -2.75
N LYS A 201 -11.00 -7.96 -3.14
CA LYS A 201 -12.08 -8.92 -3.42
C LYS A 201 -12.94 -9.19 -2.16
N PRO A 202 -12.34 -9.49 -0.99
CA PRO A 202 -13.10 -9.65 0.26
C PRO A 202 -13.92 -8.42 0.64
N MET A 203 -13.35 -7.21 0.53
CA MET A 203 -14.08 -5.95 0.79
C MET A 203 -15.28 -5.78 -0.14
N LYS A 204 -15.10 -6.04 -1.43
CA LYS A 204 -16.17 -5.94 -2.42
C LYS A 204 -17.28 -6.95 -2.12
N GLN A 205 -16.91 -8.20 -1.82
CA GLN A 205 -17.87 -9.24 -1.49
C GLN A 205 -18.66 -8.91 -0.21
N ALA A 206 -18.00 -8.49 0.86
CA ALA A 206 -18.67 -8.11 2.10
C ALA A 206 -19.67 -6.97 1.89
N LYS A 207 -19.29 -5.95 1.11
CA LYS A 207 -20.19 -4.86 0.73
C LYS A 207 -21.39 -5.35 -0.09
N GLU A 208 -21.16 -6.20 -1.09
CA GLU A 208 -22.24 -6.74 -1.93
C GLU A 208 -23.19 -7.67 -1.16
N GLU A 209 -22.67 -8.45 -0.22
CA GLU A 209 -23.46 -9.29 0.68
C GLU A 209 -24.36 -8.43 1.59
N GLU A 210 -23.80 -7.40 2.21
CA GLU A 210 -24.57 -6.48 3.06
C GLU A 210 -25.64 -5.73 2.27
N MET A 211 -25.29 -5.19 1.10
CA MET A 211 -26.25 -4.53 0.21
C MET A 211 -27.37 -5.49 -0.23
N ARG A 212 -27.07 -6.77 -0.43
CA ARG A 212 -28.08 -7.78 -0.80
C ARG A 212 -29.05 -8.06 0.34
N LEU A 213 -28.56 -8.12 1.58
CA LEU A 213 -29.40 -8.28 2.77
C LEU A 213 -30.36 -7.11 2.93
N ILE A 214 -29.84 -5.87 2.84
CA ILE A 214 -30.65 -4.65 2.91
C ILE A 214 -31.68 -4.61 1.77
N HIS A 215 -31.26 -4.92 0.54
CA HIS A 215 -32.16 -4.96 -0.62
C HIS A 215 -33.28 -6.00 -0.45
N HIS A 216 -32.98 -7.18 0.10
CA HIS A 216 -33.99 -8.20 0.37
C HIS A 216 -35.02 -7.71 1.40
N TYR A 217 -34.58 -7.03 2.45
CA TYR A 217 -35.44 -6.42 3.45
C TYR A 217 -36.33 -5.32 2.85
N ILE A 218 -35.75 -4.39 2.07
CA ILE A 218 -36.48 -3.34 1.35
C ILE A 218 -37.53 -3.96 0.41
N ALA A 219 -37.19 -5.01 -0.33
CA ALA A 219 -38.12 -5.66 -1.24
C ALA A 219 -39.31 -6.30 -0.52
N GLY A 220 -39.10 -6.81 0.70
CA GLY A 220 -40.16 -7.29 1.58
C GLY A 220 -41.14 -6.19 1.95
N ILE A 221 -40.62 -5.09 2.51
CA ILE A 221 -41.44 -3.92 2.92
C ILE A 221 -42.17 -3.32 1.71
N ASN A 222 -41.49 -3.17 0.58
CA ASN A 222 -42.07 -2.60 -0.63
C ASN A 222 -43.24 -3.46 -1.17
N LYS A 223 -43.21 -4.78 -0.97
CA LYS A 223 -44.32 -5.66 -1.33
C LYS A 223 -45.54 -5.43 -0.45
N GLU A 224 -45.35 -5.17 0.85
CA GLU A 224 -46.41 -4.85 1.80
C GLU A 224 -47.03 -3.49 1.47
N ILE A 225 -46.21 -2.44 1.32
CA ILE A 225 -46.65 -1.10 0.93
C ILE A 225 -47.44 -1.14 -0.39
N LYS A 226 -46.94 -1.88 -1.38
CA LYS A 226 -47.61 -2.01 -2.69
C LYS A 226 -48.97 -2.70 -2.55
N LYS A 227 -49.09 -3.71 -1.70
CA LYS A 227 -50.35 -4.40 -1.45
C LYS A 227 -51.37 -3.47 -0.81
N ASP A 228 -50.98 -2.69 0.19
CA ASP A 228 -51.89 -1.73 0.84
C ASP A 228 -52.36 -0.66 -0.15
N PHE A 229 -51.48 -0.21 -1.04
CA PHE A 229 -51.81 0.72 -2.11
C PHE A 229 -52.80 0.12 -3.13
N GLU A 230 -52.60 -1.13 -3.56
CA GLU A 230 -53.50 -1.83 -4.49
C GLU A 230 -54.88 -2.12 -3.87
N GLU A 231 -54.91 -2.39 -2.56
CA GLU A 231 -56.15 -2.65 -1.81
C GLU A 231 -56.85 -1.37 -1.31
N LEU A 232 -56.34 -0.18 -1.67
CA LEU A 232 -56.84 1.14 -1.23
C LEU A 232 -56.93 1.26 0.31
N ARG A 233 -56.00 0.60 1.02
CA ARG A 233 -55.85 0.70 2.46
C ARG A 233 -54.94 1.87 2.81
N ASP A 234 -55.11 2.42 4.01
CA ASP A 234 -54.13 3.35 4.56
C ASP A 234 -52.78 2.63 4.67
N ILE A 235 -51.74 3.27 4.13
CA ILE A 235 -50.37 2.76 4.21
C ILE A 235 -49.95 2.82 5.67
N ASP A 236 -49.45 1.70 6.18
CA ASP A 236 -48.87 1.63 7.51
C ASP A 236 -47.68 2.60 7.63
N SER A 237 -47.78 3.54 8.57
CA SER A 237 -46.72 4.53 8.85
C SER A 237 -45.41 3.85 9.23
N ASP A 238 -45.48 2.74 9.96
CA ASP A 238 -44.32 2.01 10.44
C ASP A 238 -43.60 1.33 9.27
N ALA A 239 -44.35 0.79 8.30
CA ALA A 239 -43.78 0.23 7.07
C ALA A 239 -43.06 1.30 6.24
N LEU A 240 -43.64 2.50 6.13
CA LEU A 240 -43.03 3.62 5.40
C LEU A 240 -41.75 4.12 6.08
N GLU A 241 -41.75 4.23 7.42
CA GLU A 241 -40.57 4.60 8.20
C GLU A 241 -39.46 3.55 8.06
N ASN A 242 -39.80 2.26 8.20
CA ASN A 242 -38.85 1.16 8.00
C ASN A 242 -38.25 1.15 6.58
N PHE A 243 -39.05 1.46 5.56
CA PHE A 243 -38.55 1.61 4.20
C PHE A 243 -37.54 2.76 4.08
N HIS A 244 -37.81 3.91 4.70
CA HIS A 244 -36.91 5.05 4.70
C HIS A 244 -35.58 4.73 5.39
N ASN A 245 -35.64 4.16 6.58
CA ASN A 245 -34.46 3.77 7.36
C ASN A 245 -33.62 2.71 6.63
N ALA A 246 -34.27 1.71 6.00
CA ALA A 246 -33.58 0.70 5.22
C ALA A 246 -32.93 1.29 3.96
N LYS A 247 -33.58 2.25 3.30
CA LYS A 247 -33.02 2.96 2.16
C LYS A 247 -31.81 3.80 2.56
N GLU A 248 -31.87 4.52 3.68
CA GLU A 248 -30.71 5.25 4.21
C GLU A 248 -29.54 4.30 4.48
N MET A 249 -29.80 3.14 5.09
CA MET A 249 -28.79 2.11 5.30
C MET A 249 -28.18 1.60 3.98
N TYR A 250 -29.01 1.40 2.96
CA TYR A 250 -28.55 1.01 1.62
C TYR A 250 -27.63 2.09 1.02
N ASP A 251 -28.03 3.35 1.10
CA ASP A 251 -27.29 4.48 0.55
C ASP A 251 -25.92 4.59 1.25
N ILE A 252 -25.88 4.55 2.59
CA ILE A 252 -24.63 4.53 3.38
C ILE A 252 -23.71 3.37 2.98
N THR A 253 -24.28 2.16 2.85
CA THR A 253 -23.52 0.96 2.47
C THR A 253 -22.98 1.08 1.05
N SER A 254 -23.78 1.63 0.14
CA SER A 254 -23.41 1.83 -1.27
C SER A 254 -22.26 2.82 -1.45
N GLU A 255 -22.12 3.80 -0.55
CA GLU A 255 -21.06 4.80 -0.57
C GLU A 255 -19.74 4.32 0.06
N MET A 256 -19.76 3.20 0.80
CA MET A 256 -18.55 2.68 1.46
C MET A 256 -17.40 2.46 0.47
N PRO A 257 -16.17 2.88 0.84
CA PRO A 257 -15.01 2.75 -0.03
C PRO A 257 -14.55 1.28 -0.12
N VAL A 258 -14.28 0.83 -1.34
CA VAL A 258 -13.59 -0.42 -1.61
C VAL A 258 -12.17 -0.11 -2.08
N TYR A 259 -11.18 -0.39 -1.24
CA TYR A 259 -9.78 -0.11 -1.53
C TYR A 259 -9.19 -1.18 -2.47
N PRO A 260 -8.09 -0.88 -3.19
CA PRO A 260 -7.49 0.43 -3.40
C PRO A 260 -8.18 1.29 -4.48
N TYR A 261 -9.19 0.75 -5.18
CA TYR A 261 -9.73 1.32 -6.42
C TYR A 261 -10.82 2.39 -6.25
N ASN A 262 -10.98 2.98 -5.07
CA ASN A 262 -11.87 4.13 -4.91
C ASN A 262 -11.17 5.41 -5.41
N VAL A 263 -11.95 6.29 -6.05
CA VAL A 263 -11.46 7.51 -6.73
C VAL A 263 -10.53 8.35 -5.85
N LYS A 264 -10.93 8.62 -4.60
CA LYS A 264 -10.13 9.39 -3.64
C LYS A 264 -8.74 8.80 -3.42
N THR A 265 -8.65 7.48 -3.28
CA THR A 265 -7.38 6.78 -3.02
C THR A 265 -6.51 6.77 -4.27
N VAL A 266 -7.08 6.53 -5.45
CA VAL A 266 -6.35 6.56 -6.72
C VAL A 266 -5.78 7.96 -6.98
N ILE A 267 -6.56 9.03 -6.77
CA ILE A 267 -6.08 10.41 -6.88
C ILE A 267 -4.95 10.67 -5.88
N THR A 268 -5.09 10.21 -4.63
CA THR A 268 -4.06 10.37 -3.60
C THR A 268 -2.77 9.65 -4.01
N PHE A 269 -2.86 8.43 -4.54
CA PHE A 269 -1.71 7.68 -5.06
C PHE A 269 -1.03 8.41 -6.21
N ILE A 270 -1.79 8.81 -7.24
CA ILE A 270 -1.26 9.55 -8.40
C ILE A 270 -0.55 10.82 -7.93
N SER A 271 -1.20 11.62 -7.08
CA SER A 271 -0.62 12.84 -6.53
C SER A 271 0.69 12.55 -5.79
N SER A 272 0.72 11.48 -4.99
CA SER A 272 1.91 11.09 -4.21
C SER A 272 3.10 10.66 -5.08
N VAL A 273 2.84 10.07 -6.25
CA VAL A 273 3.88 9.72 -7.23
C VAL A 273 4.42 10.96 -7.93
N PHE A 274 3.55 11.92 -8.26
CA PHE A 274 3.94 13.10 -9.03
C PHE A 274 4.49 14.26 -8.19
N ILE A 275 4.16 14.38 -6.90
CA ILE A 275 4.63 15.47 -6.03
C ILE A 275 6.16 15.65 -6.07
N PRO A 276 6.99 14.60 -5.86
CA PRO A 276 8.45 14.75 -5.88
C PRO A 276 8.96 15.24 -7.25
N VAL A 277 8.37 14.74 -8.33
CA VAL A 277 8.72 15.11 -9.70
C VAL A 277 8.33 16.57 -9.99
N LEU A 278 7.13 16.98 -9.56
CA LEU A 278 6.65 18.36 -9.67
C LEU A 278 7.54 19.34 -8.93
N LEU A 279 8.01 18.98 -7.72
CA LEU A 279 8.94 19.81 -6.96
C LEU A 279 10.23 20.08 -7.75
N TYR A 280 10.78 19.06 -8.41
CA TYR A 280 11.98 19.24 -9.25
C TYR A 280 11.76 20.19 -10.43
N PHE A 281 10.64 20.06 -11.14
CA PHE A 281 10.33 20.98 -12.24
C PHE A 281 10.05 22.40 -11.74
N LEU A 282 9.42 22.54 -10.57
CA LEU A 282 9.15 23.84 -9.97
C LEU A 282 10.45 24.56 -9.56
N THR A 283 11.41 23.85 -8.95
CA THR A 283 12.71 24.46 -8.62
C THR A 283 13.44 24.91 -9.87
N ARG A 284 13.45 24.09 -10.94
CA ARG A 284 14.06 24.46 -12.22
C ARG A 284 13.41 25.66 -12.88
N PHE A 285 12.09 25.75 -12.84
CA PHE A 285 11.37 26.89 -13.39
C PHE A 285 11.72 28.18 -12.64
N LEU A 286 11.79 28.12 -11.31
CA LEU A 286 12.20 29.26 -10.47
C LEU A 286 13.63 29.71 -10.73
N ASP A 287 14.58 28.77 -10.93
CA ASP A 287 15.97 29.09 -11.26
C ASP A 287 16.15 29.74 -12.65
N SER A 288 15.16 29.58 -13.53
CA SER A 288 15.19 30.13 -14.90
C SER A 288 14.64 31.55 -15.03
N MET A 289 14.01 32.08 -13.97
CA MET A 289 13.48 33.45 -13.89
C MET A 289 14.51 34.43 -13.33
#